data_AF-A0A329M099-F1
#
_entry.id   AF-A0A329M099-F1
#
_cell.length_a   1.000
_cell.length_b   1.000
_cell.length_c   1.000
_cell.angle_alpha   90.00
_cell.angle_beta   90.00
_cell.angle_gamma   90.00
#
_symmetry.space_group_name_H-M   'P 1'
#
loop_
_entity.id
_entity.type
_entity.pdbx_description
1 polymer ?
#
loop_
_entity_poly.entity_id
_entity_poly.type
_entity_poly.pdbx_seq_one_letter_code
_entity_poly.pdbx_strand_id
1 'polypeptide(L)'
;MIDALILSVSRRYMRLLQTDKERVGVAERWMRALLLVVPFYAVAGLLAIRSALRGPLTADSITGDGIRFRCRLPDLIPMYIYLFGTWEPDLAAFLRRRLLPGGTFVDVGANVGFVSALASKLVGPSGVVEAIEPCPVAIAALQEVIEKNDLTNTRIIAAAVSDHEHELPLFVGPNFNIGLTSTVARRGLHEQGRVPAGPLGSLLSSEELATARIIKIDVEGAEDRVLAGILKSVDSLSADVELIVELTPSFWSDPQLRPIDVLQPFLDRGFHVYQLPNNYAPWRYLWPADVGAPQRLRDLTVLRQRKLRLDVVMSRSDADEL
;
A
#
# COMPACT_ATOMS: atom_id res chain seq x y z
N MET A 1 8.94 15.52 -26.26
CA MET A 1 7.67 15.60 -27.04
C MET A 1 7.18 14.21 -27.45
N ILE A 2 8.01 13.39 -28.12
CA ILE A 2 7.65 12.02 -28.53
C ILE A 2 7.33 11.11 -27.33
N ASP A 3 8.13 11.13 -26.26
CA ASP A 3 7.89 10.26 -25.09
C ASP A 3 6.54 10.52 -24.42
N ALA A 4 6.17 11.80 -24.28
CA ALA A 4 4.87 12.20 -23.71
C ALA A 4 3.70 11.77 -24.61
N LEU A 5 3.88 11.82 -25.93
CA LEU A 5 2.88 11.33 -26.88
C LEU A 5 2.72 9.81 -26.77
N ILE A 6 3.82 9.04 -26.79
CA ILE A 6 3.80 7.58 -26.64
C ILE A 6 3.09 7.19 -25.34
N LEU A 7 3.38 7.87 -24.22
CA LEU A 7 2.76 7.57 -22.93
C LEU A 7 1.28 7.92 -22.88
N SER A 8 0.89 9.08 -23.40
CA SER A 8 -0.52 9.47 -23.43
C SER A 8 -1.36 8.54 -24.31
N VAL A 9 -0.82 8.12 -25.46
CA VAL A 9 -1.45 7.12 -26.35
C VAL A 9 -1.52 5.76 -25.66
N SER A 10 -0.44 5.30 -25.05
CA SER A 10 -0.38 4.02 -24.34
C SER A 10 -1.36 3.98 -23.17
N ARG A 11 -1.40 5.04 -22.35
CA ARG A 11 -2.36 5.19 -21.26
C ARG A 11 -3.80 5.11 -21.79
N ARG A 12 -4.12 5.86 -22.84
CA ARG A 12 -5.45 5.83 -23.45
C ARG A 12 -5.81 4.42 -23.94
N TYR A 13 -4.88 3.77 -24.65
CA TYR A 13 -5.06 2.40 -25.13
C TYR A 13 -5.33 1.41 -23.99
N MET A 14 -4.51 1.41 -22.94
CA MET A 14 -4.67 0.49 -21.81
C MET A 14 -5.99 0.71 -21.07
N ARG A 15 -6.41 1.97 -20.89
CA ARG A 15 -7.70 2.30 -20.26
C ARG A 15 -8.90 1.91 -21.13
N LEU A 16 -8.78 1.90 -22.46
CA LEU A 16 -9.84 1.38 -23.35
C LEU A 16 -10.04 -0.14 -23.21
N LEU A 17 -9.03 -0.87 -22.75
CA LEU A 17 -9.16 -2.30 -22.49
C LEU A 17 -9.86 -2.60 -21.15
N GLN A 18 -9.93 -1.63 -20.24
CA GLN A 18 -10.61 -1.79 -18.95
C GLN A 18 -12.11 -1.93 -19.17
N THR A 19 -12.72 -2.87 -18.45
CA THR A 19 -14.16 -3.08 -18.46
C THR A 19 -14.59 -3.81 -17.19
N ASP A 20 -15.89 -3.93 -17.02
CA ASP A 20 -16.48 -4.82 -16.03
C ASP A 20 -16.31 -6.27 -16.49
N LYS A 21 -15.72 -7.09 -15.62
CA LYS A 21 -15.38 -8.49 -15.91
C LYS A 21 -16.62 -9.34 -16.14
N GLU A 22 -17.73 -9.03 -15.48
CA GLU A 22 -18.99 -9.78 -15.62
C GLU A 22 -19.64 -9.57 -16.99
N ARG A 23 -19.31 -8.47 -17.68
CA ARG A 23 -19.87 -8.13 -18.99
C ARG A 23 -19.21 -8.86 -20.17
N VAL A 24 -18.11 -9.56 -19.92
CA VAL A 24 -17.30 -10.18 -20.98
C VAL A 24 -17.08 -11.67 -20.71
N GLY A 25 -17.19 -12.47 -21.78
CA GLY A 25 -16.95 -13.91 -21.73
C GLY A 25 -15.47 -14.26 -21.53
N VAL A 26 -15.20 -15.52 -21.16
CA VAL A 26 -13.84 -16.00 -20.86
C VAL A 26 -12.86 -15.78 -22.02
N ALA A 27 -13.27 -16.03 -23.27
CA ALA A 27 -12.42 -15.81 -24.45
C ALA A 27 -12.00 -14.33 -24.61
N GLU A 28 -12.94 -13.40 -24.39
CA GLU A 28 -12.64 -11.96 -24.45
C GLU A 28 -11.72 -11.52 -23.31
N ARG A 29 -11.85 -12.10 -22.11
CA ARG A 29 -10.93 -11.84 -20.99
C ARG A 29 -9.49 -12.19 -21.35
N TRP A 30 -9.27 -13.35 -21.97
CA TRP A 30 -7.95 -13.77 -22.46
C TRP A 30 -7.42 -12.85 -23.56
N MET A 31 -8.27 -12.48 -24.52
CA MET A 31 -7.89 -11.55 -25.58
C MET A 31 -7.47 -10.19 -25.02
N ARG A 32 -8.25 -9.62 -24.09
CA ARG A 32 -7.91 -8.34 -23.44
C ARG A 32 -6.61 -8.43 -22.63
N ALA A 33 -6.39 -9.54 -21.92
CA ALA A 33 -5.14 -9.77 -21.21
C ALA A 33 -3.94 -9.81 -22.17
N LEU A 34 -4.03 -10.53 -23.29
CA LEU A 34 -2.99 -10.57 -24.32
C LEU A 34 -2.71 -9.17 -24.89
N LEU A 35 -3.77 -8.44 -25.24
CA LEU A 35 -3.69 -7.08 -25.79
C LEU A 35 -3.13 -6.07 -24.78
N LEU A 36 -3.24 -6.32 -23.47
CA LEU A 36 -2.67 -5.44 -22.45
C LEU A 36 -1.22 -5.78 -22.12
N VAL A 37 -0.93 -7.05 -21.88
CA VAL A 37 0.34 -7.49 -21.27
C VAL A 37 1.54 -7.10 -22.13
N VAL A 38 1.49 -7.35 -23.43
CA VAL A 38 2.62 -7.03 -24.33
C VAL A 38 2.86 -5.52 -24.42
N PRO A 39 1.86 -4.67 -24.72
CA PRO A 39 2.06 -3.22 -24.69
C PRO A 39 2.48 -2.67 -23.34
N PHE A 40 1.97 -3.23 -22.23
CA PHE A 40 2.37 -2.82 -20.88
C PHE A 40 3.87 -3.00 -20.66
N TYR A 41 4.39 -4.21 -20.91
CA TYR A 41 5.82 -4.48 -20.71
C TYR A 41 6.70 -3.75 -21.73
N ALA A 42 6.21 -3.50 -22.95
CA ALA A 42 6.91 -2.67 -23.92
C ALA A 42 7.07 -1.22 -23.40
N VAL A 43 6.00 -0.63 -22.86
CA VAL A 43 6.04 0.72 -22.28
C VAL A 43 6.94 0.77 -21.04
N ALA A 44 6.82 -0.21 -20.13
CA ALA A 44 7.67 -0.29 -18.94
C ALA A 44 9.16 -0.42 -19.32
N GLY A 45 9.48 -1.26 -20.31
CA GLY A 45 10.84 -1.42 -20.83
C GLY A 45 11.39 -0.14 -21.47
N LEU A 46 10.58 0.55 -22.28
CA LEU A 46 10.97 1.84 -22.87
C LEU A 46 11.21 2.91 -21.80
N LEU A 47 10.37 2.97 -20.76
CA LEU A 47 10.54 3.89 -19.64
C LEU A 47 11.80 3.56 -18.82
N ALA A 48 12.10 2.27 -18.61
CA ALA A 48 13.31 1.83 -17.93
C ALA A 48 14.57 2.23 -18.70
N ILE A 49 14.62 1.95 -20.02
CA ILE A 49 15.72 2.34 -20.90
C ILE A 49 15.87 3.86 -20.90
N ARG A 50 14.76 4.60 -21.04
CA ARG A 50 14.78 6.06 -20.96
C ARG A 50 15.37 6.54 -19.64
N SER A 51 14.91 5.98 -18.52
CA SER A 51 15.36 6.38 -17.19
C SER A 51 16.86 6.16 -17.02
N ALA A 52 17.40 5.07 -17.56
CA ALA A 52 18.83 4.80 -17.54
C ALA A 52 19.63 5.78 -18.41
N LEU A 53 19.10 6.20 -19.56
CA LEU A 53 19.83 7.04 -20.52
C LEU A 53 19.67 8.55 -20.31
N ARG A 54 18.50 8.99 -19.84
CA ARG A 54 18.08 10.41 -19.82
C ARG A 54 17.46 10.83 -18.49
N GLY A 55 17.44 9.95 -17.51
CA GLY A 55 16.74 10.16 -16.25
C GLY A 55 15.23 9.90 -16.34
N PRO A 56 14.57 9.86 -15.18
CA PRO A 56 13.16 9.50 -15.05
C PRO A 56 12.28 10.53 -15.74
N LEU A 57 11.11 10.07 -16.19
CA LEU A 57 10.10 10.97 -16.73
C LEU A 57 9.06 11.27 -15.67
N THR A 58 8.73 12.55 -15.53
CA THR A 58 7.64 12.99 -14.69
C THR A 58 6.40 13.27 -15.55
N ALA A 59 5.24 12.77 -15.14
CA ALA A 59 3.97 13.03 -15.80
C ALA A 59 2.84 13.19 -14.78
N ASP A 60 1.98 14.19 -14.97
CA ASP A 60 0.80 14.37 -14.13
C ASP A 60 -0.31 13.38 -14.50
N SER A 61 -1.01 12.88 -13.49
CA SER A 61 -2.17 12.01 -13.59
C SER A 61 -3.25 12.44 -12.61
N ILE A 62 -4.49 12.04 -12.92
CA ILE A 62 -5.63 12.14 -12.02
C ILE A 62 -6.18 10.72 -11.88
N THR A 63 -6.32 10.26 -10.64
CA THR A 63 -6.87 8.93 -10.31
C THR A 63 -8.38 8.88 -10.55
N GLY A 64 -8.98 7.68 -10.49
CA GLY A 64 -10.44 7.52 -10.50
C GLY A 64 -11.14 8.31 -9.38
N ASP A 65 -10.47 8.48 -8.24
CA ASP A 65 -10.94 9.25 -7.07
C ASP A 65 -10.58 10.74 -7.15
N GLY A 66 -10.19 11.22 -8.33
CA GLY A 66 -9.84 12.61 -8.58
C GLY A 66 -8.57 13.09 -7.87
N ILE A 67 -7.69 12.19 -7.43
CA ILE A 67 -6.44 12.55 -6.74
C ILE A 67 -5.41 12.95 -7.79
N ARG A 68 -4.89 14.17 -7.69
CA ARG A 68 -3.85 14.72 -8.54
C ARG A 68 -2.50 14.15 -8.11
N PHE A 69 -1.81 13.47 -9.01
CA PHE A 69 -0.53 12.79 -8.75
C PHE A 69 0.53 13.20 -9.77
N ARG A 70 1.71 13.59 -9.29
CA ARG A 70 2.90 13.72 -10.14
C ARG A 70 3.61 12.37 -10.18
N CYS A 71 3.50 11.67 -11.30
CA CYS A 71 4.02 10.31 -11.43
C CYS A 71 5.47 10.34 -11.94
N ARG A 72 6.41 9.86 -11.13
CA ARG A 72 7.81 9.64 -11.53
C ARG A 72 7.95 8.24 -12.14
N LEU A 73 8.18 8.15 -13.43
CA LEU A 73 8.28 6.91 -14.20
C LEU A 73 9.75 6.51 -14.39
N PRO A 74 10.10 5.21 -14.32
CA PRO A 74 9.25 4.02 -14.38
C PRO A 74 8.85 3.45 -13.01
N ASP A 75 8.86 4.24 -11.94
CA ASP A 75 8.54 3.70 -10.61
C ASP A 75 7.19 2.96 -10.62
N LEU A 76 7.17 1.75 -10.06
CA LEU A 76 6.06 0.83 -10.15
C LEU A 76 4.72 1.49 -9.75
N ILE A 77 4.64 2.05 -8.54
CA ILE A 77 3.38 2.59 -8.02
C ILE A 77 2.91 3.79 -8.87
N PRO A 78 3.73 4.84 -9.08
CA PRO A 78 3.39 5.94 -9.98
C PRO A 78 3.07 5.51 -11.43
N MET A 79 3.72 4.47 -11.95
CA MET A 79 3.45 3.96 -13.30
C MET A 79 2.06 3.33 -13.38
N TYR A 80 1.67 2.53 -12.39
CA TYR A 80 0.32 1.95 -12.33
C TYR A 80 -0.74 3.04 -12.14
N ILE A 81 -0.50 4.04 -11.27
CA ILE A 81 -1.38 5.21 -11.11
C ILE A 81 -1.52 5.97 -12.44
N TYR A 82 -0.43 6.20 -13.16
CA TYR A 82 -0.46 6.89 -14.44
C TYR A 82 -1.25 6.09 -15.48
N LEU A 83 -0.94 4.81 -15.66
CA LEU A 83 -1.53 3.98 -16.71
C LEU A 83 -2.99 3.62 -16.40
N PHE A 84 -3.29 3.17 -15.20
CA PHE A 84 -4.59 2.60 -14.83
C PHE A 84 -5.47 3.51 -13.97
N GLY A 85 -4.93 4.59 -13.42
CA GLY A 85 -5.70 5.54 -12.61
C GLY A 85 -5.96 5.08 -11.17
N THR A 86 -5.30 4.02 -10.72
CA THR A 86 -5.43 3.46 -9.36
C THR A 86 -4.21 2.59 -9.03
N TRP A 87 -4.01 2.30 -7.75
CA TRP A 87 -3.06 1.34 -7.20
C TRP A 87 -3.80 0.42 -6.23
N GLU A 88 -3.48 -0.87 -6.24
CA GLU A 88 -4.13 -1.91 -5.43
C GLU A 88 -5.67 -1.80 -5.38
N PRO A 89 -6.37 -2.15 -6.48
CA PRO A 89 -7.81 -1.94 -6.59
C PRO A 89 -8.62 -2.58 -5.46
N ASP A 90 -8.21 -3.76 -4.99
CA ASP A 90 -8.85 -4.50 -3.89
C ASP A 90 -8.71 -3.76 -2.54
N LEU A 91 -7.51 -3.26 -2.21
CA LEU A 91 -7.29 -2.43 -1.03
C LEU A 91 -8.07 -1.12 -1.12
N ALA A 92 -7.97 -0.40 -2.25
CA ALA A 92 -8.69 0.84 -2.46
C ALA A 92 -10.21 0.64 -2.33
N ALA A 93 -10.75 -0.46 -2.84
CA ALA A 93 -12.15 -0.81 -2.68
C ALA A 93 -12.54 -1.12 -1.24
N PHE A 94 -11.69 -1.86 -0.50
CA PHE A 94 -11.90 -2.10 0.91
C PHE A 94 -11.95 -0.78 1.71
N LEU A 95 -10.99 0.13 1.49
CA LEU A 95 -10.97 1.44 2.14
C LEU A 95 -12.24 2.25 1.84
N ARG A 96 -12.72 2.26 0.59
CA ARG A 96 -13.98 2.94 0.22
C ARG A 96 -15.21 2.39 0.94
N ARG A 97 -15.22 1.09 1.27
CA ARG A 97 -16.33 0.46 2.00
C ARG A 97 -16.27 0.71 3.51
N ARG A 98 -15.07 0.87 4.08
CA ARG A 98 -14.85 0.86 5.54
C ARG A 98 -14.56 2.23 6.13
N LEU A 99 -13.92 3.13 5.40
CA LEU A 99 -13.67 4.50 5.88
C LEU A 99 -14.93 5.35 5.76
N LEU A 100 -15.23 6.06 6.83
CA LEU A 100 -16.39 6.94 6.95
C LEU A 100 -15.93 8.38 7.23
N PRO A 101 -16.71 9.39 6.82
CA PRO A 101 -16.43 10.78 7.16
C PRO A 101 -16.24 10.99 8.67
N GLY A 102 -15.20 11.74 9.06
CA GLY A 102 -14.83 11.99 10.45
C GLY A 102 -13.95 10.91 11.10
N GLY A 103 -13.65 9.81 10.40
CA GLY A 103 -12.78 8.76 10.94
C GLY A 103 -11.30 9.09 10.95
N THR A 104 -10.52 8.35 11.74
CA THR A 104 -9.05 8.38 11.75
C THR A 104 -8.48 7.18 10.99
N PHE A 105 -7.57 7.44 10.04
CA PHE A 105 -6.81 6.43 9.30
C PHE A 105 -5.32 6.58 9.60
N VAL A 106 -4.66 5.46 9.92
CA VAL A 106 -3.20 5.43 10.15
C VAL A 106 -2.55 4.63 9.03
N ASP A 107 -1.58 5.23 8.35
CA ASP A 107 -0.87 4.66 7.20
C ASP A 107 0.60 4.42 7.57
N VAL A 108 0.93 3.19 7.99
CA VAL A 108 2.29 2.78 8.33
C VAL A 108 2.99 2.27 7.07
N GLY A 109 3.99 3.04 6.60
CA GLY A 109 4.58 2.87 5.28
C GLY A 109 3.76 3.58 4.21
N ALA A 110 3.51 4.88 4.43
CA ALA A 110 2.68 5.71 3.56
C ALA A 110 3.25 5.88 2.13
N ASN A 111 4.55 5.65 1.94
CA ASN A 111 5.24 5.69 0.66
C ASN A 111 5.00 7.02 -0.08
N VAL A 112 4.70 6.98 -1.39
CA VAL A 112 4.37 8.16 -2.21
C VAL A 112 2.98 8.74 -1.93
N GLY A 113 2.25 8.21 -0.94
CA GLY A 113 1.03 8.83 -0.43
C GLY A 113 -0.26 8.55 -1.20
N PHE A 114 -0.31 7.51 -2.06
CA PHE A 114 -1.55 7.16 -2.75
C PHE A 114 -2.65 6.73 -1.78
N VAL A 115 -2.32 5.82 -0.86
CA VAL A 115 -3.27 5.30 0.13
C VAL A 115 -3.68 6.41 1.10
N SER A 116 -2.72 7.19 1.62
CA SER A 116 -3.00 8.33 2.50
C SER A 116 -3.92 9.37 1.84
N ALA A 117 -3.69 9.70 0.57
CA ALA A 117 -4.52 10.66 -0.15
C ALA A 117 -5.93 10.13 -0.46
N LEU A 118 -6.06 8.84 -0.75
CA LEU A 118 -7.37 8.19 -0.88
C LEU A 118 -8.11 8.24 0.46
N ALA A 119 -7.47 7.82 1.55
CA ALA A 119 -8.06 7.81 2.87
C ALA A 119 -8.49 9.21 3.31
N SER A 120 -7.65 10.23 3.08
CA SER A 120 -7.93 11.63 3.41
C SER A 120 -9.22 12.13 2.76
N LYS A 121 -9.47 11.78 1.49
CA LYS A 121 -10.72 12.10 0.80
C LYS A 121 -11.92 11.34 1.34
N LEU A 122 -11.75 10.09 1.73
CA LEU A 122 -12.83 9.24 2.23
C LEU A 122 -13.29 9.65 3.63
N VAL A 123 -12.34 9.97 4.52
CA VAL A 123 -12.67 10.47 5.87
C VAL A 123 -13.08 11.93 5.86
N GLY A 124 -12.83 12.66 4.76
CA GLY A 124 -13.27 14.04 4.59
C GLY A 124 -12.58 15.03 5.55
N PRO A 125 -12.94 16.33 5.47
CA PRO A 125 -12.22 17.40 6.15
C PRO A 125 -12.30 17.36 7.69
N SER A 126 -13.26 16.61 8.24
CA SER A 126 -13.41 16.41 9.70
C SER A 126 -12.73 15.13 10.20
N GLY A 127 -12.25 14.27 9.30
CA GLY A 127 -11.45 13.09 9.67
C GLY A 127 -9.97 13.42 9.77
N VAL A 128 -9.15 12.41 10.08
CA VAL A 128 -7.71 12.56 10.27
C VAL A 128 -6.96 11.44 9.55
N VAL A 129 -5.84 11.77 8.90
CA VAL A 129 -4.90 10.80 8.35
C VAL A 129 -3.52 10.99 8.96
N GLU A 130 -3.01 9.93 9.57
CA GLU A 130 -1.67 9.85 10.13
C GLU A 130 -0.77 9.04 9.19
N ALA A 131 0.00 9.72 8.36
CA ALA A 131 0.86 9.11 7.36
C ALA A 131 2.30 8.97 7.90
N ILE A 132 2.69 7.74 8.24
CA ILE A 132 3.99 7.42 8.82
C ILE A 132 4.91 6.86 7.73
N GLU A 133 5.97 7.58 7.41
CA GLU A 133 6.93 7.19 6.37
C GLU A 133 8.34 7.62 6.79
N PRO A 134 9.32 6.70 6.86
CA PRO A 134 10.69 7.06 7.21
C PRO A 134 11.54 7.60 6.05
N CYS A 135 11.21 7.27 4.79
CA CYS A 135 12.08 7.59 3.66
C CYS A 135 11.95 9.06 3.20
N PRO A 136 13.01 9.89 3.25
CA PRO A 136 12.92 11.30 2.87
C PRO A 136 12.44 11.54 1.43
N VAL A 137 12.81 10.66 0.50
CA VAL A 137 12.37 10.77 -0.91
C VAL A 137 10.87 10.46 -1.05
N ALA A 138 10.37 9.48 -0.31
CA ALA A 138 8.94 9.14 -0.29
C ALA A 138 8.13 10.24 0.43
N ILE A 139 8.62 10.75 1.57
CA ILE A 139 8.04 11.91 2.28
C ILE A 139 7.89 13.09 1.34
N ALA A 140 8.91 13.44 0.56
CA ALA A 140 8.82 14.56 -0.38
C ALA A 140 7.73 14.36 -1.44
N ALA A 141 7.56 13.13 -1.94
CA ALA A 141 6.48 12.79 -2.87
C ALA A 141 5.10 12.85 -2.19
N LEU A 142 4.97 12.33 -0.97
CA LEU A 142 3.76 12.40 -0.16
C LEU A 142 3.36 13.85 0.16
N GLN A 143 4.32 14.71 0.55
CA GLN A 143 4.11 16.15 0.75
C GLN A 143 3.56 16.81 -0.52
N GLU A 144 4.15 16.52 -1.68
CA GLU A 144 3.67 17.05 -2.94
C GLU A 144 2.23 16.61 -3.24
N VAL A 145 1.86 15.37 -2.92
CA VAL A 145 0.49 14.87 -3.09
C VAL A 145 -0.49 15.59 -2.17
N ILE A 146 -0.13 15.79 -0.90
CA ILE A 146 -0.95 16.52 0.08
C ILE A 146 -1.20 17.95 -0.40
N GLU A 147 -0.15 18.69 -0.75
CA GLU A 147 -0.23 20.06 -1.24
C GLU A 147 -1.05 20.16 -2.53
N LYS A 148 -0.80 19.25 -3.49
CA LYS A 148 -1.54 19.22 -4.75
C LYS A 148 -3.00 18.88 -4.59
N ASN A 149 -3.44 18.32 -3.48
CA ASN A 149 -4.84 17.93 -3.31
C ASN A 149 -5.53 18.71 -2.19
N ASP A 150 -4.86 19.72 -1.63
CA ASP A 150 -5.39 20.55 -0.54
C ASP A 150 -5.83 19.68 0.67
N LEU A 151 -5.07 18.63 0.97
CA LEU A 151 -5.41 17.64 2.02
C LEU A 151 -5.04 18.15 3.41
N THR A 152 -5.84 19.07 3.95
CA THR A 152 -5.57 19.73 5.24
C THR A 152 -5.70 18.82 6.46
N ASN A 153 -6.24 17.61 6.28
CA ASN A 153 -6.48 16.62 7.34
C ASN A 153 -5.41 15.51 7.40
N THR A 154 -4.27 15.68 6.73
CA THR A 154 -3.19 14.67 6.69
C THR A 154 -1.93 15.18 7.38
N ARG A 155 -1.46 14.47 8.40
CA ARG A 155 -0.19 14.73 9.09
C ARG A 155 0.85 13.70 8.64
N ILE A 156 2.06 14.17 8.29
CA ILE A 156 3.20 13.29 7.99
C ILE A 156 4.05 13.14 9.25
N ILE A 157 4.38 11.89 9.59
CA ILE A 157 5.29 11.54 10.67
C ILE A 157 6.53 10.89 10.03
N ALA A 158 7.66 11.60 10.08
CA ALA A 158 8.93 11.15 9.53
C ALA A 158 9.65 10.19 10.48
N ALA A 159 9.11 8.98 10.64
CA ALA A 159 9.65 7.93 11.50
C ALA A 159 9.25 6.54 10.97
N ALA A 160 9.93 5.51 11.45
CA ALA A 160 9.50 4.13 11.27
C ALA A 160 8.73 3.64 12.52
N VAL A 161 7.72 2.80 12.32
CA VAL A 161 7.13 2.07 13.45
C VAL A 161 8.01 0.86 13.77
N SER A 162 8.31 0.62 15.04
CA SER A 162 9.06 -0.56 15.51
C SER A 162 8.61 -0.95 16.92
N ASP A 163 9.17 -2.04 17.43
CA ASP A 163 8.96 -2.56 18.76
C ASP A 163 9.55 -1.68 19.89
N HIS A 164 10.52 -0.81 19.66
CA HIS A 164 11.09 0.08 20.68
C HIS A 164 11.71 1.35 20.07
N GLU A 165 11.99 2.36 20.88
CA GLU A 165 12.64 3.60 20.42
C GLU A 165 14.12 3.37 20.08
N HIS A 166 14.51 3.65 18.84
CA HIS A 166 15.89 3.59 18.38
C HIS A 166 16.04 4.20 16.97
N GLU A 167 17.26 4.21 16.45
CA GLU A 167 17.54 4.56 15.05
C GLU A 167 17.65 3.28 14.21
N LEU A 168 16.88 3.18 13.12
CA LEU A 168 16.94 2.08 12.17
C LEU A 168 17.75 2.47 10.92
N PRO A 169 18.57 1.58 10.34
CA PRO A 169 19.11 1.78 9.00
C PRO A 169 17.97 1.81 7.97
N LEU A 170 18.08 2.69 6.98
CA LEU A 170 17.17 2.78 5.85
C LEU A 170 17.84 2.24 4.58
N PHE A 171 17.27 1.19 3.99
CA PHE A 171 17.73 0.58 2.75
C PHE A 171 16.79 1.00 1.62
N VAL A 172 17.26 1.90 0.74
CA VAL A 172 16.41 2.51 -0.29
C VAL A 172 16.24 1.57 -1.48
N GLY A 173 14.99 1.43 -1.93
CA GLY A 173 14.62 0.67 -3.12
C GLY A 173 15.25 1.23 -4.41
N PRO A 174 15.34 0.44 -5.49
CA PRO A 174 15.85 0.93 -6.76
C PRO A 174 14.94 2.04 -7.33
N ASN A 175 15.49 2.91 -8.19
CA ASN A 175 14.76 4.03 -8.79
C ASN A 175 13.49 3.65 -9.60
N PHE A 176 13.33 2.37 -9.96
CA PHE A 176 12.15 1.85 -10.67
C PHE A 176 11.12 1.22 -9.71
N ASN A 177 11.43 1.12 -8.41
CA ASN A 177 10.52 0.63 -7.40
C ASN A 177 10.99 1.10 -6.01
N ILE A 178 10.78 2.38 -5.69
CA ILE A 178 11.07 2.93 -4.36
C ILE A 178 10.17 2.32 -3.29
N GLY A 179 9.06 1.69 -3.70
CA GLY A 179 8.21 0.81 -2.88
C GLY A 179 8.99 -0.22 -2.07
N LEU A 180 10.11 -0.72 -2.59
CA LEU A 180 10.95 -1.71 -1.90
C LEU A 180 11.87 -1.13 -0.82
N THR A 181 11.73 0.15 -0.48
CA THR A 181 12.48 0.76 0.61
C THR A 181 12.09 0.11 1.93
N SER A 182 13.06 -0.29 2.73
CA SER A 182 12.85 -1.08 3.95
C SER A 182 13.84 -0.70 5.03
N THR A 183 13.49 -0.96 6.29
CA THR A 183 14.43 -0.90 7.42
C THR A 183 15.16 -2.23 7.65
N VAL A 184 14.91 -3.23 6.80
CA VAL A 184 15.55 -4.55 6.83
C VAL A 184 16.56 -4.68 5.70
N ALA A 185 17.78 -5.10 6.05
CA ALA A 185 18.84 -5.33 5.07
C ALA A 185 18.45 -6.44 4.09
N ARG A 186 18.57 -6.17 2.79
CA ARG A 186 18.26 -7.12 1.72
C ARG A 186 19.31 -7.06 0.61
N ARG A 187 19.52 -8.21 -0.05
CA ARG A 187 20.44 -8.32 -1.18
C ARG A 187 20.04 -7.32 -2.29
N GLY A 188 20.97 -6.47 -2.68
CA GLY A 188 20.78 -5.49 -3.75
C GLY A 188 20.25 -4.13 -3.30
N LEU A 189 19.96 -3.94 -2.01
CA LEU A 189 19.69 -2.62 -1.44
C LEU A 189 20.95 -2.06 -0.76
N HIS A 190 21.05 -0.74 -0.71
CA HIS A 190 22.13 -0.03 -0.05
C HIS A 190 21.57 0.81 1.09
N GLU A 191 22.26 0.79 2.24
CA GLU A 191 21.95 1.69 3.35
C GLU A 191 22.21 3.13 2.89
N GLN A 192 21.22 4.01 3.05
CA GLN A 192 21.31 5.44 2.67
C GLN A 192 21.09 6.38 3.85
N GLY A 193 21.09 5.87 5.08
CA GLY A 193 20.97 6.67 6.28
C GLY A 193 20.33 5.91 7.42
N ARG A 194 20.08 6.64 8.50
CA ARG A 194 19.33 6.15 9.67
C ARG A 194 18.13 7.06 9.91
N VAL A 195 17.08 6.46 10.44
CA VAL A 195 15.80 7.12 10.70
C VAL A 195 15.33 6.81 12.12
N PRO A 196 14.66 7.77 12.79
CA PRO A 196 14.06 7.50 14.08
C PRO A 196 12.96 6.45 13.93
N ALA A 197 12.88 5.57 14.92
CA ALA A 197 11.89 4.52 15.00
C ALA A 197 11.32 4.41 16.41
N GLY A 198 10.06 4.01 16.53
CA GLY A 198 9.42 3.82 17.84
C GLY A 198 8.11 3.04 17.77
N PRO A 199 7.58 2.59 18.93
CA PRO A 199 6.25 2.00 19.02
C PRO A 199 5.18 2.94 18.46
N LEU A 200 4.11 2.40 17.85
CA LEU A 200 3.05 3.23 17.29
C LEU A 200 2.48 4.20 18.34
N GLY A 201 2.32 3.74 19.58
CA GLY A 201 1.82 4.57 20.67
C GLY A 201 2.79 5.62 21.24
N SER A 202 4.06 5.67 20.79
CA SER A 202 4.92 6.83 21.04
C SER A 202 4.88 7.86 19.90
N LEU A 203 4.41 7.47 18.72
CA LEU A 203 4.29 8.34 17.55
C LEU A 203 2.92 9.01 17.45
N LEU A 204 1.89 8.40 18.04
CA LEU A 204 0.51 8.89 18.04
C LEU A 204 0.04 9.22 19.46
N SER A 205 -0.85 10.20 19.57
CA SER A 205 -1.53 10.51 20.83
C SER A 205 -2.54 9.42 21.20
N SER A 206 -2.90 9.35 22.49
CA SER A 206 -3.93 8.42 22.96
C SER A 206 -5.28 8.63 22.28
N GLU A 207 -5.62 9.87 21.90
CA GLU A 207 -6.86 10.19 21.17
C GLU A 207 -6.82 9.70 19.72
N GLU A 208 -5.69 9.88 19.04
CA GLU A 208 -5.47 9.37 17.66
C GLU A 208 -5.56 7.84 17.64
N LEU A 209 -4.96 7.15 18.62
CA LEU A 209 -5.08 5.70 18.77
C LEU A 209 -6.52 5.25 19.05
N ALA A 210 -7.20 5.91 19.97
CA ALA A 210 -8.55 5.55 20.39
C ALA A 210 -9.60 5.76 19.29
N THR A 211 -9.32 6.65 18.33
CA THR A 211 -10.21 6.97 17.20
C THR A 211 -9.80 6.28 15.90
N ALA A 212 -8.64 5.63 15.85
CA ALA A 212 -8.16 4.91 14.67
C ALA A 212 -9.14 3.80 14.27
N ARG A 213 -9.81 3.99 13.12
CA ARG A 213 -10.74 3.01 12.56
C ARG A 213 -10.00 1.93 11.80
N ILE A 214 -8.96 2.32 11.06
CA ILE A 214 -8.12 1.45 10.26
C ILE A 214 -6.66 1.86 10.42
N ILE A 215 -5.79 0.85 10.60
CA ILE A 215 -4.33 0.99 10.58
C ILE A 215 -3.80 0.10 9.45
N LYS A 216 -3.22 0.70 8.42
CA LYS A 216 -2.56 -0.01 7.32
C LYS A 216 -1.07 -0.17 7.63
N ILE A 217 -0.52 -1.35 7.36
CA ILE A 217 0.88 -1.71 7.61
C ILE A 217 1.43 -2.38 6.36
N ASP A 218 2.42 -1.73 5.75
CA ASP A 218 3.11 -2.21 4.56
C ASP A 218 4.49 -1.54 4.56
N VAL A 219 5.46 -2.26 5.13
CA VAL A 219 6.80 -1.76 5.46
C VAL A 219 7.91 -2.66 4.88
N GLU A 220 7.53 -3.56 3.99
CA GLU A 220 8.41 -4.45 3.22
C GLU A 220 9.50 -5.15 4.08
N GLY A 221 9.07 -5.91 5.09
CA GLY A 221 9.89 -6.90 5.79
C GLY A 221 10.09 -6.67 7.29
N ALA A 222 9.59 -5.56 7.83
CA ALA A 222 9.64 -5.22 9.27
C ALA A 222 8.30 -5.44 9.98
N GLU A 223 7.34 -6.15 9.36
CA GLU A 223 5.98 -6.28 9.88
C GLU A 223 5.95 -6.96 11.26
N ASP A 224 6.87 -7.88 11.52
CA ASP A 224 7.05 -8.52 12.84
C ASP A 224 7.31 -7.50 13.95
N ARG A 225 8.22 -6.56 13.72
CA ARG A 225 8.57 -5.49 14.68
C ARG A 225 7.48 -4.43 14.77
N VAL A 226 6.87 -4.06 13.64
CA VAL A 226 5.75 -3.11 13.63
C VAL A 226 4.58 -3.66 14.45
N LEU A 227 4.18 -4.91 14.20
CA LEU A 227 3.11 -5.56 14.95
C LEU A 227 3.44 -5.70 16.43
N ALA A 228 4.68 -6.04 16.78
CA ALA A 228 5.13 -6.05 18.18
C ALA A 228 5.05 -4.65 18.84
N GLY A 229 5.34 -3.58 18.10
CA GLY A 229 5.18 -2.20 18.55
C GLY A 229 3.73 -1.79 18.75
N ILE A 230 2.84 -2.16 17.82
CA ILE A 230 1.39 -1.91 17.92
C ILE A 230 0.76 -2.69 19.07
N LEU A 231 1.22 -3.92 19.31
CA LEU A 231 0.73 -4.78 20.39
C LEU A 231 0.83 -4.10 21.76
N LYS A 232 1.82 -3.22 21.97
CA LYS A 232 1.99 -2.47 23.23
C LYS A 232 0.86 -1.48 23.51
N SER A 233 0.15 -1.04 22.49
CA SER A 233 -0.95 -0.07 22.57
C SER A 233 -2.28 -0.63 22.07
N VAL A 234 -2.37 -1.93 21.81
CA VAL A 234 -3.55 -2.59 21.20
C VAL A 234 -4.82 -2.40 22.02
N ASP A 235 -4.69 -2.33 23.34
CA ASP A 235 -5.80 -2.15 24.28
C ASP A 235 -6.24 -0.67 24.37
N SER A 236 -5.44 0.25 23.82
CA SER A 236 -5.78 1.68 23.68
C SER A 236 -6.39 2.01 22.31
N LEU A 237 -6.42 1.05 21.38
CA LEU A 237 -7.07 1.22 20.09
C LEU A 237 -8.60 1.18 20.23
N SER A 238 -9.30 1.73 19.23
CA SER A 238 -10.75 1.57 19.14
C SER A 238 -11.16 0.09 19.20
N ALA A 239 -12.31 -0.19 19.84
CA ALA A 239 -12.85 -1.54 19.91
C ALA A 239 -13.13 -2.13 18.53
N ASP A 240 -13.50 -1.28 17.56
CA ASP A 240 -13.83 -1.68 16.20
C ASP A 240 -12.63 -1.66 15.24
N VAL A 241 -11.43 -1.23 15.66
CA VAL A 241 -10.24 -1.05 14.79
C VAL A 241 -9.98 -2.26 13.89
N GLU A 242 -9.62 -1.97 12.63
CA GLU A 242 -9.17 -2.98 11.68
C GLU A 242 -7.71 -2.73 11.29
N LEU A 243 -6.89 -3.79 11.32
CA LEU A 243 -5.49 -3.72 10.93
C LEU A 243 -5.33 -4.37 9.56
N ILE A 244 -4.95 -3.59 8.55
CA ILE A 244 -4.61 -4.11 7.22
C ILE A 244 -3.10 -4.33 7.21
N VAL A 245 -2.67 -5.56 6.94
CA VAL A 245 -1.25 -5.92 7.00
C VAL A 245 -0.84 -6.63 5.72
N GLU A 246 0.10 -6.04 5.01
CA GLU A 246 0.83 -6.70 3.94
C GLU A 246 2.01 -7.45 4.54
N LEU A 247 1.81 -8.72 4.85
CA LEU A 247 2.88 -9.54 5.40
C LEU A 247 3.84 -9.93 4.28
N THR A 248 5.14 -9.69 4.49
CA THR A 248 6.20 -10.17 3.60
C THR A 248 7.16 -11.13 4.32
N PRO A 249 6.70 -12.33 4.76
CA PRO A 249 7.52 -13.24 5.56
C PRO A 249 8.83 -13.64 4.90
N SER A 250 8.88 -13.66 3.57
CA SER A 250 10.11 -13.93 2.84
C SER A 250 11.22 -12.90 3.07
N PHE A 251 10.89 -11.70 3.54
CA PHE A 251 11.82 -10.60 3.82
C PHE A 251 12.17 -10.44 5.31
N TRP A 252 11.49 -11.17 6.20
CA TRP A 252 11.78 -11.11 7.64
C TRP A 252 13.18 -11.63 7.95
N SER A 253 13.85 -10.89 8.84
CA SER A 253 15.20 -11.22 9.30
C SER A 253 15.29 -12.56 10.03
N ASP A 254 14.23 -12.97 10.72
CA ASP A 254 14.15 -14.30 11.34
C ASP A 254 13.57 -15.33 10.34
N PRO A 255 14.37 -16.31 9.87
CA PRO A 255 13.92 -17.33 8.92
C PRO A 255 12.96 -18.36 9.54
N GLN A 256 12.90 -18.47 10.86
CA GLN A 256 12.03 -19.40 11.58
C GLN A 256 10.64 -18.82 11.76
N LEU A 257 10.53 -17.50 11.93
CA LEU A 257 9.27 -16.80 12.16
C LEU A 257 8.24 -17.03 11.03
N ARG A 258 6.99 -17.29 11.44
CA ARG A 258 5.84 -17.56 10.57
C ARG A 258 4.75 -16.49 10.75
N PRO A 259 3.87 -16.28 9.74
CA PRO A 259 2.71 -15.40 9.89
C PRO A 259 1.89 -15.64 11.15
N ILE A 260 1.66 -16.89 11.53
CA ILE A 260 0.88 -17.19 12.74
C ILE A 260 1.55 -16.64 14.00
N ASP A 261 2.88 -16.64 14.09
CA ASP A 261 3.60 -16.25 15.31
C ASP A 261 3.44 -14.75 15.62
N VAL A 262 3.40 -13.92 14.57
CA VAL A 262 3.23 -12.45 14.70
C VAL A 262 1.76 -12.05 14.86
N LEU A 263 0.82 -12.87 14.35
CA LEU A 263 -0.62 -12.61 14.43
C LEU A 263 -1.26 -13.18 15.69
N GLN A 264 -0.71 -14.24 16.28
CA GLN A 264 -1.28 -14.93 17.46
C GLN A 264 -1.59 -13.98 18.62
N PRO A 265 -0.73 -13.00 18.99
CA PRO A 265 -1.04 -12.09 20.09
C PRO A 265 -2.28 -11.20 19.86
N PHE A 266 -2.66 -10.97 18.60
CA PHE A 266 -3.89 -10.29 18.22
C PHE A 266 -5.08 -11.25 18.21
N LEU A 267 -4.90 -12.48 17.74
CA LEU A 267 -5.93 -13.53 17.83
C LEU A 267 -6.37 -13.75 19.28
N ASP A 268 -5.41 -13.79 20.21
CA ASP A 268 -5.65 -13.92 21.65
C ASP A 268 -6.44 -12.73 22.23
N ARG A 269 -6.51 -11.60 21.51
CA ARG A 269 -7.27 -10.38 21.83
C ARG A 269 -8.56 -10.23 21.03
N GLY A 270 -9.04 -11.32 20.46
CA GLY A 270 -10.32 -11.39 19.77
C GLY A 270 -10.30 -10.88 18.33
N PHE A 271 -9.12 -10.67 17.74
CA PHE A 271 -9.05 -10.42 16.30
C PHE A 271 -9.25 -11.72 15.51
N HIS A 272 -9.94 -11.61 14.39
CA HIS A 272 -10.07 -12.63 13.36
C HIS A 272 -9.31 -12.16 12.12
N VAL A 273 -8.75 -13.12 11.38
CA VAL A 273 -7.96 -12.84 10.18
C VAL A 273 -8.81 -13.08 8.94
N TYR A 274 -8.80 -12.10 8.04
CA TYR A 274 -9.45 -12.13 6.75
C TYR A 274 -8.39 -11.98 5.67
N GLN A 275 -8.46 -12.80 4.63
CA GLN A 275 -7.56 -12.68 3.49
C GLN A 275 -8.06 -11.56 2.58
N LEU A 276 -7.21 -10.56 2.36
CA LEU A 276 -7.44 -9.52 1.36
C LEU A 276 -6.83 -9.99 0.04
N PRO A 277 -7.60 -10.07 -1.06
CA PRO A 277 -7.04 -10.37 -2.37
C PRO A 277 -6.07 -9.27 -2.80
N ASN A 278 -4.89 -9.65 -3.28
CA ASN A 278 -3.94 -8.71 -3.86
C ASN A 278 -3.23 -9.33 -5.06
N ASN A 279 -3.10 -8.56 -6.15
CA ASN A 279 -2.46 -8.99 -7.38
C ASN A 279 -1.91 -7.82 -8.18
N TYR A 280 -0.58 -7.75 -8.29
CA TYR A 280 0.13 -6.69 -9.00
C TYR A 280 0.30 -6.94 -10.50
N ALA A 281 -0.20 -8.04 -11.05
CA ALA A 281 -0.07 -8.29 -12.47
C ALA A 281 -0.91 -7.29 -13.27
N PRO A 282 -0.41 -6.76 -14.41
CA PRO A 282 -1.10 -5.71 -15.16
C PRO A 282 -2.49 -6.14 -15.64
N TRP A 283 -2.71 -7.43 -15.93
CA TRP A 283 -4.02 -7.94 -16.32
C TRP A 283 -5.10 -7.81 -15.24
N ARG A 284 -4.73 -7.74 -13.94
CA ARG A 284 -5.67 -7.48 -12.83
C ARG A 284 -6.36 -6.12 -13.01
N TYR A 285 -5.63 -5.15 -13.56
CA TYR A 285 -6.07 -3.77 -13.75
C TYR A 285 -6.97 -3.58 -14.98
N LEU A 286 -7.26 -4.64 -15.74
CA LEU A 286 -8.37 -4.65 -16.71
C LEU A 286 -9.73 -4.57 -16.02
N TRP A 287 -9.82 -5.02 -14.77
CA TRP A 287 -11.06 -5.17 -14.02
C TRP A 287 -11.00 -4.40 -12.68
N PRO A 288 -10.68 -3.10 -12.66
CA PRO A 288 -10.40 -2.38 -11.41
C PRO A 288 -11.61 -2.30 -10.46
N ALA A 289 -12.83 -2.52 -10.96
CA ALA A 289 -14.06 -2.57 -10.17
C ALA A 289 -14.51 -4.00 -9.78
N ASP A 290 -13.89 -5.05 -10.34
CA ASP A 290 -14.13 -6.44 -9.94
C ASP A 290 -13.29 -6.73 -8.70
N VAL A 291 -13.82 -6.40 -7.52
CA VAL A 291 -13.12 -6.42 -6.23
C VAL A 291 -13.96 -7.21 -5.23
N GLY A 292 -13.31 -8.12 -4.51
CA GLY A 292 -13.97 -8.94 -3.50
C GLY A 292 -14.01 -8.29 -2.11
N ALA A 293 -14.86 -8.84 -1.25
CA ALA A 293 -14.76 -8.64 0.20
C ALA A 293 -13.63 -9.53 0.77
N PRO A 294 -12.81 -9.07 1.73
CA PRO A 294 -11.88 -9.94 2.44
C PRO A 294 -12.61 -11.12 3.06
N GLN A 295 -12.08 -12.33 2.87
CA GLN A 295 -12.74 -13.58 3.27
C GLN A 295 -12.12 -14.13 4.56
N ARG A 296 -12.93 -14.57 5.52
CA ARG A 296 -12.42 -15.06 6.82
C ARG A 296 -11.57 -16.31 6.66
N LEU A 297 -10.34 -16.25 7.16
CA LEU A 297 -9.45 -17.41 7.28
C LEU A 297 -9.84 -18.21 8.53
N ARG A 298 -10.72 -19.21 8.34
CA ARG A 298 -11.12 -20.13 9.41
C ARG A 298 -10.06 -21.20 9.66
N ASP A 299 -9.38 -21.65 8.60
CA ASP A 299 -8.24 -22.56 8.70
C ASP A 299 -6.92 -21.78 8.77
N LEU A 300 -6.40 -21.64 9.99
CA LEU A 300 -5.14 -20.92 10.26
C LEU A 300 -3.89 -21.73 9.93
N THR A 301 -4.00 -22.98 9.45
CA THR A 301 -2.82 -23.76 9.05
C THR A 301 -2.07 -23.09 7.88
N VAL A 302 -2.76 -22.31 7.05
CA VAL A 302 -2.17 -21.52 5.97
C VAL A 302 -1.14 -20.50 6.47
N LEU A 303 -1.30 -20.03 7.72
CA LEU A 303 -0.41 -19.06 8.38
C LEU A 303 0.83 -19.71 9.02
N ARG A 304 0.89 -21.05 9.09
CA ARG A 304 2.06 -21.80 9.59
C ARG A 304 3.17 -21.93 8.55
N GLN A 305 2.88 -21.59 7.30
CA GLN A 305 3.83 -21.65 6.19
C GLN A 305 4.36 -20.25 5.89
N ARG A 306 5.67 -20.12 5.66
CA ARG A 306 6.23 -18.91 5.06
C ARG A 306 5.67 -18.77 3.64
N LYS A 307 5.04 -17.63 3.37
CA LYS A 307 4.57 -17.22 2.05
C LYS A 307 5.52 -16.14 1.52
N LEU A 308 5.51 -15.93 0.20
CA LEU A 308 6.23 -14.80 -0.40
C LEU A 308 5.68 -13.48 0.12
N ARG A 309 4.35 -13.34 0.02
CA ARG A 309 3.54 -12.21 0.47
C ARG A 309 2.15 -12.73 0.84
N LEU A 310 1.50 -12.08 1.80
CA LEU A 310 0.13 -12.37 2.22
C LEU A 310 -0.51 -11.11 2.80
N ASP A 311 -1.60 -10.68 2.18
CA ASP A 311 -2.35 -9.51 2.63
C ASP A 311 -3.52 -9.96 3.48
N VAL A 312 -3.62 -9.39 4.68
CA VAL A 312 -4.68 -9.72 5.62
C VAL A 312 -5.32 -8.48 6.20
N VAL A 313 -6.58 -8.61 6.60
CA VAL A 313 -7.26 -7.70 7.50
C VAL A 313 -7.45 -8.44 8.83
N MET A 314 -7.00 -7.87 9.93
CA MET A 314 -7.38 -8.29 11.27
C MET A 314 -8.54 -7.42 11.76
N SER A 315 -9.64 -8.04 12.16
CA SER A 315 -10.83 -7.34 12.67
C SER A 315 -11.43 -8.12 13.83
N ARG A 316 -11.99 -7.43 14.83
CA ARG A 316 -12.74 -8.10 15.92
C ARG A 316 -14.15 -8.54 15.48
N SER A 317 -14.58 -8.18 14.29
CA SER A 317 -15.79 -8.72 13.68
C SER A 317 -15.61 -10.22 13.39
N ASP A 318 -16.61 -11.05 13.70
CA ASP A 318 -16.67 -12.47 13.33
C ASP A 318 -17.75 -12.71 12.26
N ALA A 319 -17.47 -12.27 11.04
CA ALA A 319 -18.31 -12.48 9.85
C ALA A 319 -17.59 -13.37 8.83
N ASP A 320 -18.28 -13.89 7.82
CA ASP A 320 -17.58 -14.66 6.77
C ASP A 320 -16.80 -13.76 5.81
N GLU A 321 -17.21 -12.50 5.69
CA GLU A 321 -16.54 -11.48 4.87
C GLU A 321 -16.65 -10.06 5.46
N LEU A 322 -15.80 -9.12 5.00
CA LEU A 322 -15.76 -7.71 5.45
C LEU A 322 -16.05 -6.68 4.34
#